data_AF-A0A2P4PPI9-F1
#
_entry.id   AF-A0A2P4PPI9-F1
#
_cell.length_a   1.000
_cell.length_b   1.000
_cell.length_c   1.000
_cell.angle_alpha   90.00
_cell.angle_beta   90.00
_cell.angle_gamma   90.00
#
_symmetry.space_group_name_H-M   'P 1'
#
loop_
_entity.id
_entity.type
_entity.pdbx_description
1 polymer ?
#
loop_
_entity_poly.entity_id
_entity_poly.type
_entity_poly.pdbx_seq_one_letter_code
_entity_poly.pdbx_strand_id
1 'polypeptide(L)'
;MTSERGTDEDILTFNILPLYGDSRKIDRNKLFGVVMARDKQVDFLRPLIRERLSPNTYYNVPSNELFLFKLNDQVTTKNIDYYLSSNNLNVDKMEPLELISKYFPKDEFGSKEHIHIIVSCMQQDF
;
A
#
# COMPACT_ATOMS: atom_id res chain seq x y z
N MET A 1 -17.15 -24.40 28.83
CA MET A 1 -16.65 -23.04 28.54
C MET A 1 -15.57 -23.16 27.50
N THR A 2 -15.94 -23.05 26.23
CA THR A 2 -15.01 -23.02 25.11
C THR A 2 -14.35 -21.64 25.09
N SER A 3 -13.07 -21.60 25.43
CA SER A 3 -12.24 -20.41 25.25
C SER A 3 -12.26 -20.06 23.76
N GLU A 4 -12.87 -18.93 23.42
CA GLU A 4 -12.78 -18.35 22.09
C GLU A 4 -11.30 -18.14 21.80
N ARG A 5 -10.73 -18.98 20.94
CA ARG A 5 -9.47 -18.67 20.27
C ARG A 5 -9.75 -17.38 19.53
N GLY A 6 -9.20 -16.28 20.03
CA GLY A 6 -9.14 -15.04 19.27
C GLY A 6 -8.67 -15.40 17.87
N THR A 7 -9.47 -15.08 16.87
CA THR A 7 -9.03 -15.10 15.48
C THR A 7 -7.73 -14.33 15.45
N ASP A 8 -6.63 -15.05 15.25
CA ASP A 8 -5.32 -14.48 15.02
C ASP A 8 -5.44 -13.73 13.69
N GLU A 9 -5.93 -12.49 13.76
CA GLU A 9 -6.16 -11.67 12.59
C GLU A 9 -4.83 -11.60 11.86
N ASP A 10 -4.81 -12.10 10.63
CA ASP A 10 -3.60 -12.16 9.81
C ASP A 10 -3.30 -10.74 9.34
N ILE A 11 -2.65 -9.99 10.21
CA ILE A 11 -2.40 -8.57 10.11
C ILE A 11 -1.12 -8.34 9.30
N LEU A 12 -1.21 -7.45 8.31
CA LEU A 12 -0.11 -6.99 7.48
C LEU A 12 0.25 -5.54 7.81
N THR A 13 1.55 -5.24 7.72
CA THR A 13 2.06 -3.87 7.82
C THR A 13 2.55 -3.41 6.44
N PHE A 14 1.95 -2.33 5.95
CA PHE A 14 2.21 -1.74 4.63
C PHE A 14 3.03 -0.46 4.76
N ASN A 15 4.13 -0.39 4.03
CA ASN A 15 4.86 0.84 3.77
C ASN A 15 4.20 1.56 2.59
N ILE A 16 3.65 2.73 2.84
CA ILE A 16 2.97 3.55 1.85
C ILE A 16 3.97 4.48 1.16
N LEU A 17 3.94 4.47 -0.17
CA LEU A 17 4.82 5.22 -1.05
C LEU A 17 4.00 6.21 -1.89
N PRO A 18 3.82 7.45 -1.42
CA PRO A 18 3.01 8.43 -2.13
C PRO A 18 3.74 8.99 -3.37
N LEU A 19 3.05 8.95 -4.52
CA LEU A 19 3.45 9.58 -5.79
C LEU A 19 2.90 11.00 -5.91
N TYR A 20 3.74 11.93 -6.37
CA TYR A 20 3.43 13.37 -6.41
C TYR A 20 3.22 13.88 -7.83
N GLY A 21 1.97 14.23 -8.14
CA GLY A 21 1.59 14.91 -9.38
C GLY A 21 2.02 14.14 -10.63
N ASP A 22 2.32 14.89 -11.70
CA ASP A 22 2.78 14.32 -12.98
C ASP A 22 4.23 13.83 -12.94
N SER A 23 4.97 14.19 -11.89
CA SER A 23 6.29 13.61 -11.67
C SER A 23 6.07 12.20 -11.16
N ARG A 24 6.45 11.18 -11.95
CA ARG A 24 6.51 9.76 -11.55
C ARG A 24 7.52 9.51 -10.40
N LYS A 25 7.65 10.46 -9.47
CA LYS A 25 8.60 10.50 -8.37
C LYS A 25 7.86 10.29 -7.07
N ILE A 26 8.33 9.34 -6.29
CA ILE A 26 7.83 9.05 -4.95
C ILE A 26 8.48 10.02 -3.96
N ASP A 27 7.68 10.63 -3.09
CA ASP A 27 8.21 11.45 -1.99
C ASP A 27 8.52 10.58 -0.78
N ARG A 28 9.80 10.31 -0.62
CA ARG A 28 10.32 9.49 0.47
C ARG A 28 10.16 10.13 1.84
N ASN A 29 10.04 11.47 1.92
CA ASN A 29 9.81 12.14 3.19
C ASN A 29 8.42 11.85 3.75
N LYS A 30 7.54 11.22 2.95
CA LYS A 30 6.17 10.90 3.33
C LYS A 30 5.91 9.40 3.27
N LEU A 31 6.96 8.58 3.40
CA LEU A 31 6.78 7.16 3.67
C LEU A 31 6.19 6.97 5.06
N PHE A 32 5.13 6.18 5.17
CA PHE A 32 4.52 5.85 6.46
C PHE A 32 3.92 4.45 6.46
N GLY A 33 3.78 3.89 7.67
CA GLY A 33 3.17 2.58 7.89
C GLY A 33 1.66 2.65 8.06
N VAL A 34 0.94 1.70 7.45
CA VAL A 34 -0.48 1.39 7.69
C VAL A 34 -0.61 -0.09 8.02
N VAL A 35 -1.54 -0.45 8.90
CA VAL A 35 -1.79 -1.82 9.34
C VAL A 35 -3.19 -2.23 8.91
N MET A 36 -3.36 -3.44 8.37
CA MET A 36 -4.67 -3.96 7.97
C MET A 36 -4.69 -5.49 8.02
N ALA A 37 -5.85 -6.07 8.35
CA ALA A 37 -6.07 -7.50 8.25
C ALA A 37 -6.21 -7.94 6.78
N ARG A 38 -5.63 -9.09 6.45
CA ARG A 38 -5.55 -9.62 5.08
C ARG A 38 -6.93 -9.97 4.49
N ASP A 39 -7.92 -10.22 5.34
CA ASP A 39 -9.31 -10.54 4.96
C ASP A 39 -10.16 -9.29 4.63
N LYS A 40 -9.61 -8.08 4.79
CA LYS A 40 -10.30 -6.84 4.44
C LYS A 40 -10.17 -6.53 2.95
N GLN A 41 -11.14 -5.77 2.46
CA GLN A 41 -11.08 -5.21 1.11
C GLN A 41 -10.04 -4.09 1.02
N VAL A 42 -9.48 -3.92 -0.17
CA VAL A 42 -8.53 -2.85 -0.48
C VAL A 42 -9.11 -1.45 -0.18
N ASP A 43 -10.41 -1.24 -0.35
CA ASP A 43 -11.05 0.06 -0.10
C ASP A 43 -10.89 0.54 1.35
N PHE A 44 -10.72 -0.38 2.32
CA PHE A 44 -10.46 -0.03 3.72
C PHE A 44 -9.07 0.58 3.95
N LEU A 45 -8.10 0.38 3.04
CA LEU A 45 -6.78 1.02 3.15
C LEU A 45 -6.83 2.52 2.82
N ARG A 46 -7.71 2.92 1.90
CA ARG A 46 -7.80 4.30 1.39
C ARG A 46 -8.09 5.35 2.47
N PRO A 47 -9.08 5.19 3.37
CA PRO A 47 -9.30 6.17 4.44
C PRO A 47 -8.11 6.26 5.40
N LEU A 48 -7.46 5.13 5.72
CA LEU A 48 -6.28 5.11 6.59
C LEU A 48 -5.08 5.83 5.95
N ILE A 49 -4.85 5.57 4.68
CA ILE A 49 -3.82 6.26 3.88
C ILE A 49 -4.11 7.76 3.84
N ARG A 50 -5.37 8.14 3.56
CA ARG A 50 -5.78 9.54 3.49
C ARG A 50 -5.59 10.27 4.82
N GLU A 51 -5.95 9.65 5.94
CA GLU A 51 -5.77 10.26 7.27
C GLU A 51 -4.30 10.61 7.51
N ARG A 52 -3.37 9.72 7.13
CA ARG A 52 -1.92 9.95 7.24
C ARG A 52 -1.39 10.95 6.21
N LEU A 53 -2.02 11.07 5.05
CA LEU A 53 -1.69 12.09 4.04
C LEU A 53 -2.27 13.48 4.36
N SER A 54 -3.32 13.58 5.19
CA SER A 54 -4.10 14.80 5.42
C SER A 54 -3.37 16.03 5.98
N PRO A 55 -2.22 15.96 6.69
CA PRO A 55 -1.48 17.19 6.98
C PRO A 55 -0.80 17.79 5.74
N ASN A 56 -0.80 17.10 4.59
CA ASN A 56 -0.32 17.65 3.32
C ASN A 56 -1.46 18.22 2.48
N THR A 57 -1.43 19.55 2.31
CA THR A 57 -2.30 20.32 1.40
C THR A 57 -2.30 19.80 -0.05
N TYR A 58 -1.28 19.04 -0.44
CA TYR A 58 -1.15 18.43 -1.77
C TYR A 58 -2.07 17.22 -2.01
N TYR A 59 -2.60 16.58 -0.96
CA TYR A 59 -3.54 15.46 -1.06
C TYR A 59 -4.92 15.84 -0.52
N ASN A 60 -5.48 16.96 -1.00
CA ASN A 60 -6.90 17.25 -0.79
C ASN A 60 -7.80 16.39 -1.70
N VAL A 61 -7.46 15.12 -1.83
CA VAL A 61 -8.07 14.16 -2.75
C VAL A 61 -8.96 13.24 -1.91
N PRO A 62 -10.23 13.04 -2.30
CA PRO A 62 -11.11 12.07 -1.68
C PRO A 62 -10.49 10.68 -1.63
N SER A 63 -10.75 9.91 -0.58
CA SER A 63 -10.14 8.58 -0.40
C SER A 63 -10.50 7.61 -1.52
N ASN A 64 -11.70 7.71 -2.08
CA ASN A 64 -12.18 6.92 -3.21
C ASN A 64 -11.46 7.24 -4.54
N GLU A 65 -10.75 8.36 -4.63
CA GLU A 65 -9.95 8.75 -5.79
C GLU A 65 -8.49 8.30 -5.68
N LEU A 66 -8.11 7.66 -4.57
CA LEU A 66 -6.77 7.08 -4.42
C LEU A 66 -6.66 5.76 -5.19
N PHE A 67 -5.68 5.71 -6.09
CA PHE A 67 -5.23 4.51 -6.75
C PHE A 67 -4.13 3.86 -5.93
N LEU A 68 -4.30 2.57 -5.63
CA LEU A 68 -3.36 1.76 -4.87
C LEU A 68 -2.72 0.76 -5.83
N PHE A 69 -1.40 0.61 -5.73
CA PHE A 69 -0.64 -0.32 -6.56
C PHE A 69 0.27 -1.17 -5.66
N LYS A 70 0.21 -2.48 -5.83
CA LYS A 70 1.15 -3.43 -5.23
C LYS A 70 2.46 -3.34 -6.02
N LEU A 71 3.57 -3.23 -5.31
CA LEU A 71 4.88 -3.47 -5.91
C LEU A 71 5.14 -4.98 -5.92
N ASN A 72 5.34 -5.54 -7.10
CA ASN A 72 5.45 -6.99 -7.27
C ASN A 72 6.82 -7.54 -6.93
N ASP A 73 7.84 -6.73 -7.09
CA ASP A 73 9.20 -7.14 -6.79
C ASP A 73 9.43 -7.10 -5.29
N GLN A 74 10.30 -7.99 -4.80
CA GLN A 74 10.76 -7.98 -3.41
C GLN A 74 11.65 -6.76 -3.17
N VAL A 75 10.99 -5.62 -3.03
CA VAL A 75 11.60 -4.36 -2.70
C VAL A 75 11.68 -4.28 -1.19
N THR A 76 12.91 -4.12 -0.72
CA THR A 76 13.22 -3.83 0.67
C THR A 76 13.42 -2.33 0.80
N THR A 77 13.38 -1.82 2.03
CA THR A 77 13.78 -0.44 2.34
C THR A 77 15.20 -0.10 1.89
N LYS A 78 16.06 -1.09 1.63
CA LYS A 78 17.45 -0.89 1.17
C LYS A 78 17.60 -0.70 -0.34
N ASN A 79 16.71 -1.27 -1.15
CA ASN A 79 16.81 -1.23 -2.62
C ASN A 79 15.66 -0.43 -3.28
N ILE A 80 14.71 0.04 -2.47
CA ILE A 80 13.61 0.89 -2.94
C ILE A 80 14.12 2.10 -3.72
N ASP A 81 15.25 2.67 -3.35
CA ASP A 81 15.79 3.85 -4.02
C ASP A 81 16.17 3.60 -5.48
N TYR A 82 16.78 2.45 -5.75
CA TYR A 82 17.09 1.99 -7.11
C TYR A 82 15.79 1.70 -7.87
N TYR A 83 14.84 1.04 -7.20
CA TYR A 83 13.56 0.68 -7.80
C TYR A 83 12.74 1.90 -8.22
N LEU A 84 12.70 2.94 -7.39
CA LEU A 84 11.96 4.17 -7.67
C LEU A 84 12.64 5.08 -8.68
N SER A 85 13.91 4.83 -9.00
CA SER A 85 14.61 5.50 -10.09
C SER A 85 14.46 4.78 -11.44
N SER A 86 13.91 3.56 -11.43
CA SER A 86 13.53 2.81 -12.63
C SER A 86 12.31 3.46 -13.29
N ASN A 87 12.34 3.62 -14.61
CA ASN A 87 11.16 4.05 -15.37
C ASN A 87 10.13 2.93 -15.57
N ASN A 88 10.47 1.69 -15.24
CA ASN A 88 9.60 0.52 -15.39
C ASN A 88 9.37 -0.08 -14.00
N LEU A 89 8.31 0.36 -13.33
CA LEU A 89 7.89 -0.21 -12.06
C LEU A 89 6.96 -1.38 -12.36
N ASN A 90 7.36 -2.60 -11.97
CA ASN A 90 6.48 -3.75 -12.05
C ASN A 90 5.50 -3.71 -10.88
N VAL A 91 4.29 -3.24 -11.17
CA VAL A 91 3.23 -3.02 -10.20
C VAL A 91 1.91 -3.58 -10.70
N ASP A 92 1.09 -4.06 -9.77
CA ASP A 92 -0.29 -4.43 -10.05
C ASP A 92 -1.24 -3.41 -9.42
N LYS A 93 -2.22 -2.93 -10.20
CA LYS A 93 -3.28 -2.10 -9.67
C LYS A 93 -4.14 -2.91 -8.69
N MET A 94 -4.38 -2.33 -7.53
CA MET A 94 -5.22 -2.91 -6.50
C MET A 94 -6.66 -2.40 -6.65
N GLU A 95 -7.58 -3.31 -6.97
CA GLU A 95 -8.99 -2.97 -7.16
C GLU A 95 -9.71 -2.86 -5.80
N PRO A 96 -10.51 -1.80 -5.57
CA PRO A 96 -11.01 -1.49 -4.23
C PRO A 96 -11.90 -2.58 -3.61
N LEU A 97 -12.69 -3.29 -4.42
CA LEU A 97 -13.62 -4.32 -3.93
C LEU A 97 -12.93 -5.68 -3.68
N GLU A 98 -11.69 -5.83 -4.10
CA GLU A 98 -10.95 -7.07 -3.95
C GLU A 98 -10.33 -7.19 -2.55
N LEU A 99 -10.11 -8.42 -2.11
CA LEU A 99 -9.49 -8.70 -0.82
C LEU A 99 -7.99 -8.44 -0.87
N ILE A 100 -7.43 -7.92 0.22
CA ILE A 100 -5.98 -7.74 0.38
C ILE A 100 -5.24 -9.08 0.21
N SER A 101 -5.84 -10.19 0.67
CA SER A 101 -5.31 -11.54 0.50
C SER A 101 -5.08 -11.97 -0.94
N LYS A 102 -5.77 -11.36 -1.91
CA LYS A 102 -5.55 -11.62 -3.34
C LYS A 102 -4.17 -11.12 -3.79
N TYR A 103 -3.76 -9.97 -3.27
CA TYR A 103 -2.52 -9.29 -3.63
C TYR A 103 -1.33 -9.73 -2.79
N PHE A 104 -1.60 -10.05 -1.53
CA PHE A 104 -0.60 -10.48 -0.57
C PHE A 104 -1.07 -11.81 0.03
N PRO A 105 -0.78 -12.95 -0.59
CA PRO A 105 -1.17 -14.25 -0.07
C PRO A 105 -0.20 -14.72 1.05
N LYS A 106 -0.70 -15.58 1.95
CA LYS A 106 -0.03 -15.88 3.24
C LYS A 106 1.28 -16.67 3.10
N ASP A 107 1.33 -17.47 2.05
CA ASP A 107 2.48 -18.27 1.64
C ASP A 107 3.61 -17.44 1.01
N GLU A 108 3.29 -16.25 0.45
CA GLU A 108 4.27 -15.36 -0.17
C GLU A 108 4.87 -14.37 0.84
N PHE A 109 4.07 -13.85 1.77
CA PHE A 109 4.49 -12.81 2.71
C PHE A 109 4.41 -13.28 4.18
N GLY A 110 5.58 -13.44 4.80
CA GLY A 110 5.70 -13.67 6.23
C GLY A 110 5.38 -12.43 7.07
N SER A 111 5.07 -12.62 8.36
CA SER A 111 4.62 -11.56 9.29
C SER A 111 5.61 -10.42 9.56
N LYS A 112 6.80 -10.44 8.94
CA LYS A 112 7.87 -9.43 9.11
C LYS A 112 8.31 -8.78 7.80
N GLU A 113 7.67 -9.07 6.68
CA GLU A 113 8.07 -8.52 5.39
C GLU A 113 7.57 -7.08 5.20
N HIS A 114 8.44 -6.23 4.66
CA HIS A 114 8.10 -4.85 4.32
C HIS A 114 7.30 -4.85 3.02
N ILE A 115 5.98 -4.87 3.13
CA ILE A 115 5.11 -4.80 1.96
C ILE A 115 5.00 -3.34 1.52
N HIS A 116 5.29 -3.06 0.25
CA HIS A 116 5.26 -1.71 -0.29
C HIS A 116 4.03 -1.50 -1.17
N ILE A 117 3.23 -0.47 -0.85
CA ILE A 117 2.10 -0.02 -1.67
C ILE A 117 2.40 1.38 -2.19
N ILE A 118 2.28 1.55 -3.49
CA ILE A 118 2.35 2.86 -4.13
C ILE A 118 0.95 3.47 -4.15
N VAL A 119 0.86 4.75 -3.79
CA VAL A 119 -0.39 5.51 -3.76
C VAL A 119 -0.29 6.66 -4.73
N SER A 120 -1.27 6.79 -5.62
CA SER A 120 -1.38 7.90 -6.56
C SER A 120 -2.77 8.53 -6.48
N CYS A 121 -2.83 9.86 -6.62
CA CYS A 121 -4.08 10.60 -6.80
C CYS A 121 -4.48 10.75 -8.28
N MET A 122 -3.66 10.24 -9.20
CA MET A 122 -3.94 10.19 -10.63
C MET A 122 -3.82 8.74 -11.10
N GLN A 123 -4.61 8.36 -12.10
CA GLN A 123 -4.37 7.09 -12.78
C GLN A 123 -3.00 7.16 -13.47
N GLN A 124 -2.17 6.16 -13.24
CA GLN A 124 -0.81 6.07 -13.78
C GLN A 124 -0.68 4.79 -14.59
N ASP A 125 -0.07 4.90 -15.76
CA ASP A 125 0.41 3.76 -16.54
C ASP A 125 1.89 3.55 -16.20
N PHE A 126 2.19 2.48 -15.47
CA PHE A 126 3.53 2.11 -14.99
C PHE A 126 4.25 1.15 -15.93
#